data_AF-A0A6M3LIU0-F1
#
_entry.id   AF-A0A6M3LIU0-F1
#
_cell.length_a   1.000
_cell.length_b   1.000
_cell.length_c   1.000
_cell.angle_alpha   90.00
_cell.angle_beta   90.00
_cell.angle_gamma   90.00
#
_symmetry.space_group_name_H-M   'P 1'
#
loop_
_entity.id
_entity.type
_entity.pdbx_description
1 polymer ?
#
loop_
_entity_poly.entity_id
_entity_poly.type
_entity_poly.pdbx_seq_one_letter_code
_entity_poly.pdbx_strand_id
1 'polypeptide(L)'
;MDIVDISKYKSTCSIDYLKDKSITFVKKDGLIQKVIDSGLDIWVILQDGISSNEYSQVSMSVDAGADFIRIHNEINSNLSRREDIISSLAKISFGVQFTPGLKLVRYNDELLEMKHMGNIVIEDNVSIGTNTIIEYATLDSTIIRYGTKIDVACLVGHNAEIGRHTALATHTVIGGSAKIGDHCFLALGVVVRTHVTICDNVYIGMGAVVTKDISNPGMYYGVPAKYVKSWNGRDF
;
A
#
# COMPACT_ATOMS: atom_id res chain seq x y z
N MET A 1 19.65 -32.65 -16.57
CA MET A 1 18.81 -31.43 -16.59
C MET A 1 17.52 -31.85 -15.93
N ASP A 2 17.38 -31.56 -14.64
CA ASP A 2 16.40 -32.24 -13.81
C ASP A 2 15.02 -31.62 -14.00
N ILE A 3 14.12 -32.40 -14.57
CA ILE A 3 12.74 -32.00 -14.82
C ILE A 3 12.01 -32.03 -13.48
N VAL A 4 11.90 -30.87 -12.84
CA VAL A 4 11.11 -30.71 -11.62
C VAL A 4 9.63 -30.76 -12.00
N ASP A 5 8.96 -31.84 -11.65
CA ASP A 5 7.51 -31.96 -11.79
C ASP A 5 6.80 -30.81 -11.02
N ILE A 6 6.12 -29.94 -11.76
CA ILE A 6 5.41 -28.77 -11.23
C ILE A 6 3.95 -29.07 -10.86
N SER A 7 3.45 -30.29 -11.10
CA SER A 7 2.06 -30.68 -10.80
C SER A 7 1.69 -30.66 -9.30
N LYS A 8 2.70 -30.52 -8.43
CA LYS A 8 2.61 -30.34 -6.98
C LYS A 8 2.34 -28.90 -6.53
N TYR A 9 2.47 -27.90 -7.40
CA TYR A 9 2.13 -26.49 -7.12
C TYR A 9 0.71 -26.17 -7.60
N LYS A 10 -0.31 -26.77 -6.96
CA LYS A 10 -1.71 -26.77 -7.43
C LYS A 10 -2.61 -25.64 -6.95
N SER A 11 -2.08 -24.67 -6.21
CA SER A 11 -2.83 -23.51 -5.72
C SER A 11 -1.92 -22.29 -5.60
N THR A 12 -2.53 -21.10 -5.66
CA THR A 12 -1.89 -19.80 -5.46
C THR A 12 -1.00 -19.79 -4.21
N CYS A 13 0.28 -19.45 -4.39
CA CYS A 13 1.25 -19.35 -3.31
C CYS A 13 1.03 -18.07 -2.48
N SER A 14 1.25 -18.12 -1.17
CA SER A 14 1.22 -16.92 -0.32
C SER A 14 2.48 -16.06 -0.49
N ILE A 15 2.32 -14.76 -0.21
CA ILE A 15 3.30 -13.70 -0.49
C ILE A 15 4.69 -13.93 0.15
N ASP A 16 4.78 -14.66 1.27
CA ASP A 16 6.00 -14.75 2.08
C ASP A 16 7.20 -15.42 1.38
N TYR A 17 6.96 -16.18 0.31
CA TYR A 17 7.99 -16.84 -0.50
C TYR A 17 8.59 -15.94 -1.59
N LEU A 18 8.07 -14.72 -1.79
CA LEU A 18 8.40 -13.83 -2.93
C LEU A 18 9.44 -12.73 -2.60
N LYS A 19 10.13 -12.83 -1.45
CA LYS A 19 10.77 -11.68 -0.79
C LYS A 19 11.98 -11.01 -1.47
N ASP A 20 12.50 -11.49 -2.59
CA ASP A 20 13.86 -11.11 -3.03
C ASP A 20 14.00 -10.37 -4.38
N LYS A 21 13.07 -10.44 -5.35
CA LYS A 21 13.23 -9.72 -6.65
C LYS A 21 11.98 -9.09 -7.27
N SER A 22 12.26 -8.03 -8.02
CA SER A 22 11.39 -7.13 -8.78
C SER A 22 10.47 -7.84 -9.80
N ILE A 23 9.25 -7.31 -9.96
CA ILE A 23 8.03 -8.07 -10.24
C ILE A 23 7.74 -8.23 -11.75
N THR A 24 7.17 -9.38 -12.19
CA THR A 24 5.89 -9.53 -12.96
C THR A 24 5.76 -10.93 -13.65
N PHE A 25 4.59 -11.24 -14.24
CA PHE A 25 4.05 -12.59 -14.53
C PHE A 25 3.82 -12.84 -16.04
N VAL A 26 3.89 -14.08 -16.56
CA VAL A 26 3.73 -14.42 -18.02
C VAL A 26 2.61 -15.47 -18.26
N LYS A 27 1.41 -15.15 -18.75
CA LYS A 27 0.30 -16.13 -19.02
C LYS A 27 0.52 -16.98 -20.29
N LYS A 28 0.12 -18.27 -20.26
CA LYS A 28 0.18 -19.27 -21.35
C LYS A 28 -0.91 -20.35 -21.20
N ASP A 29 -1.74 -20.58 -22.22
CA ASP A 29 -2.90 -21.51 -22.18
C ASP A 29 -3.95 -21.20 -21.08
N GLY A 30 -3.87 -20.03 -20.45
CA GLY A 30 -4.60 -19.69 -19.22
C GLY A 30 -3.72 -19.49 -17.98
N LEU A 31 -2.45 -19.94 -17.99
CA LEU A 31 -1.61 -20.14 -16.79
C LEU A 31 -0.17 -19.64 -16.93
N ILE A 32 0.42 -19.16 -15.84
CA ILE A 32 1.69 -18.43 -15.90
C ILE A 32 2.94 -19.35 -15.91
N GLN A 33 4.00 -19.01 -16.66
CA GLN A 33 5.28 -19.77 -16.65
C GLN A 33 6.57 -18.92 -16.56
N LYS A 34 7.60 -19.52 -15.94
CA LYS A 34 8.84 -18.91 -15.43
C LYS A 34 10.10 -19.36 -16.20
N VAL A 35 11.13 -18.50 -16.26
CA VAL A 35 12.52 -18.82 -16.65
C VAL A 35 13.49 -18.42 -15.51
N ILE A 36 14.69 -19.00 -15.46
CA ILE A 36 15.74 -18.83 -14.44
C ILE A 36 17.09 -19.29 -15.00
N ASP A 37 18.26 -18.80 -14.56
CA ASP A 37 18.60 -17.69 -13.64
C ASP A 37 19.98 -17.13 -14.05
N SER A 38 20.29 -15.87 -13.76
CA SER A 38 21.68 -15.38 -13.78
C SER A 38 21.99 -14.23 -12.80
N GLY A 39 21.15 -14.00 -11.79
CA GLY A 39 21.49 -13.15 -10.64
C GLY A 39 20.81 -11.78 -10.56
N LEU A 40 19.94 -11.37 -11.48
CA LEU A 40 18.98 -10.25 -11.31
C LEU A 40 17.97 -10.26 -12.48
N ASP A 41 16.72 -10.65 -12.22
CA ASP A 41 15.72 -10.94 -13.27
C ASP A 41 14.35 -10.30 -12.96
N ILE A 42 13.71 -9.70 -13.98
CA ILE A 42 12.36 -9.11 -13.99
C ILE A 42 11.68 -9.57 -15.30
N TRP A 43 10.42 -10.04 -15.28
CA TRP A 43 9.74 -10.55 -16.49
C TRP A 43 8.24 -10.17 -16.60
N VAL A 44 7.65 -10.38 -17.78
CA VAL A 44 6.60 -9.55 -18.40
C VAL A 44 5.34 -10.35 -18.81
N ILE A 45 4.18 -9.70 -18.98
CA ILE A 45 2.90 -10.33 -19.37
C ILE A 45 2.77 -10.42 -20.91
N LEU A 46 2.19 -11.51 -21.43
CA LEU A 46 1.88 -11.71 -22.86
C LEU A 46 0.37 -11.82 -23.12
N GLN A 47 -0.05 -11.42 -24.32
CA GLN A 47 -1.42 -11.42 -24.84
C GLN A 47 -1.48 -12.18 -26.18
N ASP A 48 -2.61 -12.81 -26.50
CA ASP A 48 -2.75 -13.75 -27.63
C ASP A 48 -2.63 -13.06 -29.01
N GLY A 49 -1.84 -13.65 -29.94
CA GLY A 49 -1.97 -13.32 -31.38
C GLY A 49 -0.71 -13.37 -32.28
N ILE A 50 0.52 -13.39 -31.74
CA ILE A 50 1.75 -13.24 -32.55
C ILE A 50 2.47 -14.59 -32.79
N SER A 51 2.88 -14.85 -34.04
CA SER A 51 3.52 -16.11 -34.44
C SER A 51 5.05 -16.10 -34.28
N SER A 52 5.65 -17.29 -34.15
CA SER A 52 6.98 -17.51 -33.55
C SER A 52 8.22 -17.03 -34.34
N ASN A 53 8.06 -16.35 -35.47
CA ASN A 53 9.19 -15.97 -36.33
C ASN A 53 9.47 -14.46 -36.38
N GLU A 54 8.71 -13.63 -35.66
CA GLU A 54 8.88 -12.16 -35.61
C GLU A 54 9.54 -11.68 -34.30
N TYR A 55 10.43 -12.48 -33.70
CA TYR A 55 11.18 -12.12 -32.48
C TYR A 55 12.32 -11.10 -32.72
N SER A 56 12.04 -10.05 -33.49
CA SER A 56 12.94 -8.92 -33.71
C SER A 56 12.28 -7.62 -33.24
N GLN A 57 12.79 -7.09 -32.13
CA GLN A 57 12.48 -5.75 -31.60
C GLN A 57 11.03 -5.48 -31.16
N VAL A 58 10.64 -6.03 -30.01
CA VAL A 58 9.66 -5.33 -29.16
C VAL A 58 10.41 -4.24 -28.40
N SER A 59 10.33 -3.01 -28.88
CA SER A 59 10.81 -1.84 -28.15
C SER A 59 10.08 -1.73 -26.81
N MET A 60 10.79 -1.40 -25.73
CA MET A 60 10.17 -0.97 -24.48
C MET A 60 9.11 0.11 -24.77
N SER A 61 7.86 -0.11 -24.32
CA SER A 61 6.86 0.95 -24.36
C SER A 61 7.35 2.11 -23.48
N VAL A 62 6.98 3.33 -23.87
CA VAL A 62 7.45 4.56 -23.20
C VAL A 62 6.80 4.72 -21.81
N ASP A 63 5.89 3.84 -21.41
CA ASP A 63 5.02 4.02 -20.24
C ASP A 63 4.63 2.69 -19.54
N ALA A 64 5.63 1.97 -19.03
CA ALA A 64 5.46 0.66 -18.39
C ALA A 64 4.46 0.63 -17.21
N GLY A 65 4.20 1.78 -16.56
CA GLY A 65 3.20 1.90 -15.49
C GLY A 65 1.76 1.81 -15.99
N ALA A 66 1.49 2.39 -17.17
CA ALA A 66 0.18 2.35 -17.81
C ALA A 66 -0.18 0.94 -18.28
N ASP A 67 0.78 0.24 -18.92
CA ASP A 67 0.59 -1.13 -19.39
C ASP A 67 0.32 -2.09 -18.22
N PHE A 68 1.07 -1.95 -17.11
CA PHE A 68 0.80 -2.73 -15.90
C PHE A 68 -0.62 -2.53 -15.36
N ILE A 69 -1.11 -1.28 -15.27
CA ILE A 69 -2.47 -1.00 -14.78
C ILE A 69 -3.53 -1.58 -15.71
N ARG A 70 -3.38 -1.41 -17.03
CA ARG A 70 -4.34 -1.95 -18.02
C ARG A 70 -4.46 -3.46 -17.91
N ILE A 71 -3.33 -4.17 -17.89
CA ILE A 71 -3.32 -5.63 -17.86
C ILE A 71 -3.80 -6.15 -16.49
N HIS A 72 -3.41 -5.51 -15.39
CA HIS A 72 -3.92 -5.81 -14.05
C HIS A 72 -5.45 -5.66 -14.00
N ASN A 73 -6.00 -4.56 -14.52
CA ASN A 73 -7.45 -4.34 -14.54
C ASN A 73 -8.18 -5.37 -15.41
N GLU A 74 -7.64 -5.70 -16.58
CA GLU A 74 -8.23 -6.66 -17.52
C GLU A 74 -8.29 -8.07 -16.91
N ILE A 75 -7.16 -8.57 -16.38
CA ILE A 75 -7.08 -9.88 -15.71
C ILE A 75 -8.04 -9.96 -14.52
N ASN A 76 -8.18 -8.86 -13.77
CA ASN A 76 -9.03 -8.81 -12.59
C ASN A 76 -10.46 -8.32 -12.88
N SER A 77 -10.84 -8.06 -14.14
CA SER A 77 -12.12 -7.45 -14.52
C SER A 77 -13.32 -8.11 -13.84
N ASN A 78 -13.42 -9.43 -14.00
CA ASN A 78 -14.47 -10.29 -13.47
C ASN A 78 -14.13 -10.94 -12.11
N LEU A 79 -13.04 -10.52 -11.46
CA LEU A 79 -12.64 -11.02 -10.15
C LEU A 79 -13.09 -10.08 -9.02
N SER A 80 -13.54 -10.68 -7.92
CA SER A 80 -13.72 -10.01 -6.62
C SER A 80 -12.36 -9.77 -5.98
N ARG A 81 -12.23 -8.68 -5.21
CA ARG A 81 -11.06 -8.46 -4.35
C ARG A 81 -10.94 -9.57 -3.29
N ARG A 82 -9.75 -9.71 -2.71
CA ARG A 82 -9.54 -10.56 -1.53
C ARG A 82 -10.42 -10.07 -0.36
N GLU A 83 -10.99 -11.01 0.39
CA GLU A 83 -11.82 -10.74 1.57
C GLU A 83 -11.00 -10.13 2.72
N ASP A 84 -11.62 -9.24 3.51
CA ASP A 84 -10.99 -8.63 4.68
C ASP A 84 -10.89 -9.61 5.85
N ILE A 85 -9.82 -9.47 6.63
CA ILE A 85 -9.59 -10.27 7.83
C ILE A 85 -9.66 -9.31 9.03
N ILE A 86 -10.81 -9.26 9.69
CA ILE A 86 -11.07 -8.34 10.79
C ILE A 86 -11.33 -9.15 12.07
N SER A 87 -10.52 -8.94 13.09
CA SER A 87 -10.70 -9.56 14.40
C SER A 87 -12.05 -9.19 15.03
N SER A 88 -12.72 -10.17 15.63
CA SER A 88 -13.90 -9.97 16.48
C SER A 88 -13.60 -9.22 17.79
N LEU A 89 -12.32 -9.05 18.14
CA LEU A 89 -11.84 -8.24 19.27
C LEU A 89 -11.45 -6.81 18.85
N ALA A 90 -11.57 -6.45 17.57
CA ALA A 90 -11.40 -5.09 17.09
C ALA A 90 -12.65 -4.24 17.39
N LYS A 91 -12.45 -2.98 17.79
CA LYS A 91 -13.52 -2.01 18.08
C LYS A 91 -13.60 -0.98 16.96
N ILE A 92 -14.49 -1.21 16.00
CA ILE A 92 -14.71 -0.32 14.86
C ILE A 92 -15.90 0.57 15.17
N SER A 93 -15.68 1.89 15.28
CA SER A 93 -16.76 2.85 15.53
C SER A 93 -17.67 3.02 14.31
N PHE A 94 -18.92 3.46 14.55
CA PHE A 94 -19.83 3.86 13.48
C PHE A 94 -19.20 4.93 12.59
N GLY A 95 -19.41 4.83 11.28
CA GLY A 95 -18.88 5.77 10.28
C GLY A 95 -17.44 5.48 9.81
N VAL A 96 -16.78 4.43 10.29
CA VAL A 96 -15.53 3.95 9.67
C VAL A 96 -15.84 3.41 8.27
N GLN A 97 -15.00 3.73 7.29
CA GLN A 97 -15.18 3.34 5.89
C GLN A 97 -14.04 2.45 5.39
N PHE A 98 -14.41 1.40 4.65
CA PHE A 98 -13.50 0.53 3.91
C PHE A 98 -13.77 0.71 2.41
N THR A 99 -12.78 1.19 1.66
CA THR A 99 -12.95 1.72 0.29
C THR A 99 -11.71 1.47 -0.56
N PRO A 100 -11.78 1.38 -1.90
CA PRO A 100 -10.58 1.57 -2.71
C PRO A 100 -9.95 2.95 -2.42
N GLY A 101 -8.62 3.00 -2.47
CA GLY A 101 -7.87 4.25 -2.49
C GLY A 101 -7.68 4.79 -3.90
N LEU A 102 -6.89 5.85 -4.04
CA LEU A 102 -6.57 6.42 -5.35
C LEU A 102 -5.17 6.00 -5.82
N LYS A 103 -5.09 5.20 -6.89
CA LYS A 103 -3.83 4.88 -7.57
C LYS A 103 -3.99 5.06 -9.08
N LEU A 104 -3.32 6.09 -9.60
CA LEU A 104 -3.42 6.54 -10.99
C LEU A 104 -2.06 6.51 -11.70
N VAL A 105 -2.07 6.27 -13.01
CA VAL A 105 -1.00 6.66 -13.94
C VAL A 105 -1.63 7.52 -15.04
N ARG A 106 -0.92 8.55 -15.51
CA ARG A 106 -1.33 9.32 -16.69
C ARG A 106 -0.79 8.62 -17.93
N TYR A 107 -1.65 8.40 -18.93
CA TYR A 107 -1.29 7.76 -20.19
C TYR A 107 -2.07 8.43 -21.33
N ASN A 108 -1.38 8.93 -22.36
CA ASN A 108 -1.98 9.66 -23.49
C ASN A 108 -3.00 10.74 -23.04
N ASP A 109 -2.60 11.57 -22.08
CA ASP A 109 -3.41 12.59 -21.37
C ASP A 109 -4.62 12.09 -20.54
N GLU A 110 -5.01 10.82 -20.65
CA GLU A 110 -6.02 10.18 -19.79
C GLU A 110 -5.44 9.77 -18.42
N LEU A 111 -6.32 9.50 -17.46
CA LEU A 111 -5.97 8.96 -16.14
C LEU A 111 -6.44 7.50 -16.05
N LEU A 112 -5.49 6.57 -15.93
CA LEU A 112 -5.75 5.15 -15.75
C LEU A 112 -5.69 4.81 -14.26
N GLU A 113 -6.82 4.36 -13.69
CA GLU A 113 -6.92 3.93 -12.29
C GLU A 113 -6.64 2.43 -12.13
N MET A 114 -5.88 2.06 -11.10
CA MET A 114 -5.61 0.66 -10.76
C MET A 114 -6.73 0.09 -9.87
N LYS A 115 -7.36 -1.01 -10.30
CA LYS A 115 -8.34 -1.76 -9.49
C LYS A 115 -7.67 -2.30 -8.21
N HIS A 116 -8.26 -2.03 -7.04
CA HIS A 116 -7.74 -2.51 -5.77
C HIS A 116 -8.22 -3.95 -5.49
N MET A 117 -7.30 -4.92 -5.56
CA MET A 117 -7.60 -6.36 -5.46
C MET A 117 -7.15 -7.00 -4.14
N GLY A 118 -6.32 -6.30 -3.37
CA GLY A 118 -5.94 -6.70 -2.02
C GLY A 118 -7.06 -6.51 -1.01
N ASN A 119 -6.73 -6.72 0.27
CA ASN A 119 -7.69 -6.63 1.37
C ASN A 119 -7.22 -5.70 2.50
N ILE A 120 -8.01 -5.64 3.56
CA ILE A 120 -7.66 -5.05 4.85
C ILE A 120 -7.47 -6.18 5.88
N VAL A 121 -6.48 -6.02 6.77
CA VAL A 121 -6.22 -6.91 7.90
C VAL A 121 -6.19 -6.09 9.19
N ILE A 122 -7.07 -6.42 10.15
CA ILE A 122 -7.18 -5.75 11.45
C ILE A 122 -7.05 -6.81 12.55
N GLU A 123 -5.96 -6.72 13.32
CA GLU A 123 -5.63 -7.64 14.40
C GLU A 123 -6.40 -7.34 15.71
N ASP A 124 -6.25 -8.21 16.71
CA ASP A 124 -6.95 -8.12 18.00
C ASP A 124 -6.65 -6.81 18.75
N ASN A 125 -7.61 -6.39 19.58
CA ASN A 125 -7.50 -5.21 20.45
C ASN A 125 -7.25 -3.87 19.71
N VAL A 126 -7.35 -3.82 18.39
CA VAL A 126 -7.38 -2.56 17.63
C VAL A 126 -8.65 -1.78 17.96
N SER A 127 -8.57 -0.45 17.99
CA SER A 127 -9.78 0.40 17.99
C SER A 127 -9.64 1.55 16.99
N ILE A 128 -10.71 1.79 16.22
CA ILE A 128 -10.74 2.77 15.13
C ILE A 128 -11.92 3.73 15.35
N GLY A 129 -11.63 5.02 15.47
CA GLY A 129 -12.61 6.09 15.67
C GLY A 129 -13.48 6.38 14.45
N THR A 130 -14.62 7.01 14.70
CA THR A 130 -15.62 7.43 13.70
C THR A 130 -15.01 8.26 12.55
N ASN A 131 -15.57 8.10 11.34
CA ASN A 131 -15.17 8.79 10.11
C ASN A 131 -13.73 8.52 9.63
N THR A 132 -13.03 7.55 10.22
CA THR A 132 -11.73 7.09 9.72
C THR A 132 -11.91 6.22 8.47
N ILE A 133 -11.05 6.44 7.48
CA ILE A 133 -11.03 5.72 6.21
C ILE A 133 -9.81 4.78 6.20
N ILE A 134 -10.03 3.50 5.93
CA ILE A 134 -8.96 2.53 5.66
C ILE A 134 -9.12 2.06 4.21
N GLU A 135 -8.09 2.28 3.40
CA GLU A 135 -8.11 1.93 1.98
C GLU A 135 -7.75 0.45 1.75
N TYR A 136 -8.44 -0.22 0.82
CA TYR A 136 -8.05 -1.56 0.35
C TYR A 136 -6.65 -1.54 -0.26
N ALA A 137 -5.86 -2.59 -0.05
CA ALA A 137 -4.58 -2.73 -0.76
C ALA A 137 -4.79 -2.97 -2.26
N THR A 138 -3.79 -2.58 -3.05
CA THR A 138 -3.80 -2.78 -4.51
C THR A 138 -3.63 -4.26 -4.90
N LEU A 139 -2.79 -4.99 -4.17
CA LEU A 139 -2.45 -6.40 -4.38
C LEU A 139 -2.43 -7.20 -3.07
N ASP A 140 -1.79 -6.66 -2.03
CA ASP A 140 -1.52 -7.36 -0.77
C ASP A 140 -2.60 -7.11 0.30
N SER A 141 -2.20 -6.50 1.42
CA SER A 141 -3.05 -6.12 2.55
C SER A 141 -2.69 -4.72 3.04
N THR A 142 -3.69 -3.92 3.39
CA THR A 142 -3.52 -2.76 4.29
C THR A 142 -3.67 -3.30 5.72
N ILE A 143 -2.68 -3.09 6.59
CA ILE A 143 -2.56 -3.83 7.85
C ILE A 143 -2.58 -2.90 9.05
N ILE A 144 -3.41 -3.21 10.04
CA ILE A 144 -3.47 -2.53 11.34
C ILE A 144 -3.19 -3.59 12.41
N ARG A 145 -2.00 -3.53 13.00
CA ARG A 145 -1.47 -4.54 13.92
C ARG A 145 -2.05 -4.44 15.34
N TYR A 146 -1.82 -5.49 16.11
CA TYR A 146 -2.34 -5.71 17.46
C TYR A 146 -2.30 -4.49 18.38
N GLY A 147 -3.41 -4.23 19.05
CA GLY A 147 -3.51 -3.22 20.12
C GLY A 147 -3.49 -1.76 19.65
N THR A 148 -3.37 -1.48 18.36
CA THR A 148 -3.24 -0.13 17.79
C THR A 148 -4.51 0.71 17.94
N LYS A 149 -4.31 2.03 18.13
CA LYS A 149 -5.36 3.00 18.47
C LYS A 149 -5.41 4.08 17.41
N ILE A 150 -6.46 4.07 16.60
CA ILE A 150 -6.70 5.10 15.59
C ILE A 150 -7.90 5.93 16.07
N ASP A 151 -7.68 7.24 16.19
CA ASP A 151 -8.68 8.22 16.59
C ASP A 151 -9.68 8.50 15.44
N VAL A 152 -10.50 9.54 15.57
CA VAL A 152 -11.50 9.92 14.56
C VAL A 152 -10.88 10.55 13.30
N ALA A 153 -11.59 10.41 12.18
CA ALA A 153 -11.30 11.10 10.91
C ALA A 153 -9.83 11.00 10.44
N CYS A 154 -9.21 9.84 10.60
CA CYS A 154 -7.88 9.52 10.06
C CYS A 154 -7.98 8.88 8.66
N LEU A 155 -6.88 8.84 7.92
CA LEU A 155 -6.74 8.06 6.69
C LEU A 155 -5.58 7.07 6.81
N VAL A 156 -5.83 5.79 6.50
CA VAL A 156 -4.80 4.77 6.31
C VAL A 156 -4.83 4.31 4.85
N GLY A 157 -3.85 4.75 4.08
CA GLY A 157 -3.81 4.53 2.63
C GLY A 157 -3.51 3.10 2.20
N HIS A 158 -3.76 2.82 0.91
CA HIS A 158 -3.67 1.47 0.34
C HIS A 158 -2.29 0.83 0.56
N ASN A 159 -2.25 -0.46 0.93
CA ASN A 159 -1.02 -1.20 1.27
C ASN A 159 -0.22 -0.62 2.46
N ALA A 160 -0.74 0.35 3.23
CA ALA A 160 -0.04 0.86 4.41
C ALA A 160 -0.04 -0.18 5.55
N GLU A 161 0.97 -0.11 6.41
CA GLU A 161 1.10 -0.96 7.60
C GLU A 161 1.30 -0.10 8.85
N ILE A 162 0.44 -0.28 9.85
CA ILE A 162 0.54 0.36 11.17
C ILE A 162 0.93 -0.70 12.20
N GLY A 163 2.13 -0.58 12.76
CA GLY A 163 2.71 -1.46 13.76
C GLY A 163 1.91 -1.56 15.06
N ARG A 164 2.30 -2.49 15.93
CA ARG A 164 1.60 -2.85 17.17
C ARG A 164 1.67 -1.73 18.19
N HIS A 165 0.62 -1.59 18.99
CA HIS A 165 0.55 -0.60 20.08
C HIS A 165 0.85 0.84 19.64
N THR A 166 0.70 1.13 18.35
CA THR A 166 0.89 2.46 17.79
C THR A 166 -0.42 3.25 17.92
N ALA A 167 -0.29 4.57 18.09
CA ALA A 167 -1.42 5.47 18.21
C ALA A 167 -1.39 6.55 17.11
N LEU A 168 -2.52 6.74 16.43
CA LEU A 168 -2.74 7.80 15.45
C LEU A 168 -3.84 8.73 16.00
N ALA A 169 -3.50 9.98 16.27
CA ALA A 169 -4.46 10.98 16.75
C ALA A 169 -5.27 11.59 15.59
N THR A 170 -6.38 12.27 15.92
CA THR A 170 -7.34 12.85 14.96
C THR A 170 -6.67 13.55 13.77
N HIS A 171 -7.21 13.31 12.56
CA HIS A 171 -6.72 13.84 11.28
C HIS A 171 -5.29 13.41 10.90
N THR A 172 -4.76 12.30 11.46
CA THR A 172 -3.54 11.69 10.94
C THR A 172 -3.79 11.07 9.56
N VAL A 173 -2.94 11.38 8.60
CA VAL A 173 -2.98 10.88 7.22
C VAL A 173 -1.75 10.03 6.95
N ILE A 174 -1.96 8.73 6.73
CA ILE A 174 -0.90 7.78 6.34
C ILE A 174 -1.01 7.50 4.85
N GLY A 175 -0.02 7.94 4.07
CA GLY A 175 0.01 7.69 2.63
C GLY A 175 0.11 6.20 2.28
N GLY A 176 -0.43 5.82 1.12
CA GLY A 176 -0.35 4.46 0.59
C GLY A 176 1.08 3.88 0.60
N SER A 177 1.19 2.61 0.96
CA SER A 177 2.43 1.84 1.11
C SER A 177 3.43 2.41 2.15
N ALA A 178 3.03 3.37 2.99
CA ALA A 178 3.83 3.79 4.14
C ALA A 178 3.79 2.73 5.25
N LYS A 179 4.87 2.65 6.03
CA LYS A 179 5.02 1.68 7.13
C LYS A 179 5.36 2.43 8.42
N ILE A 180 4.56 2.23 9.45
CA ILE A 180 4.76 2.80 10.78
C ILE A 180 5.13 1.67 11.73
N GLY A 181 6.25 1.79 12.44
CA GLY A 181 6.72 0.78 13.38
C GLY A 181 5.84 0.59 14.61
N ASP A 182 6.25 -0.33 15.47
CA ASP A 182 5.59 -0.65 16.73
C ASP A 182 5.84 0.47 17.78
N HIS A 183 4.91 0.66 18.71
CA HIS A 183 5.00 1.64 19.82
C HIS A 183 5.20 3.11 19.39
N CYS A 184 4.70 3.51 18.22
CA CYS A 184 4.75 4.88 17.74
C CYS A 184 3.55 5.73 18.22
N PHE A 185 3.72 7.05 18.27
CA PHE A 185 2.62 8.01 18.48
C PHE A 185 2.66 9.11 17.44
N LEU A 186 1.64 9.20 16.59
CA LEU A 186 1.47 10.26 15.60
C LEU A 186 0.40 11.23 16.12
N ALA A 187 0.81 12.47 16.42
CA ALA A 187 -0.07 13.50 16.99
C ALA A 187 -1.05 14.09 15.95
N LEU A 188 -1.90 15.00 16.41
CA LEU A 188 -2.98 15.60 15.61
C LEU A 188 -2.48 16.17 14.28
N GLY A 189 -3.18 15.85 13.19
CA GLY A 189 -2.89 16.41 11.86
C GLY A 189 -1.54 16.01 11.26
N VAL A 190 -0.90 14.93 11.71
CA VAL A 190 0.35 14.43 11.11
C VAL A 190 0.09 13.86 9.71
N VAL A 191 0.97 14.16 8.76
CA VAL A 191 0.88 13.63 7.39
C VAL A 191 2.15 12.83 7.07
N VAL A 192 2.01 11.56 6.73
CA VAL A 192 3.10 10.68 6.29
C VAL A 192 3.01 10.45 4.78
N ARG A 193 4.08 10.74 4.05
CA ARG A 193 4.12 10.54 2.58
C ARG A 193 4.03 9.05 2.23
N THR A 194 3.49 8.75 1.04
CA THR A 194 3.54 7.41 0.43
C THR A 194 4.97 6.83 0.44
N HIS A 195 5.04 5.50 0.58
CA HIS A 195 6.28 4.71 0.61
C HIS A 195 7.31 5.09 1.70
N VAL A 196 6.96 5.90 2.70
CA VAL A 196 7.84 6.22 3.83
C VAL A 196 7.79 5.14 4.91
N THR A 197 8.95 4.78 5.46
CA THR A 197 9.07 3.89 6.62
C THR A 197 9.49 4.67 7.87
N ILE A 198 8.75 4.51 8.97
CA ILE A 198 9.06 5.02 10.30
C ILE A 198 9.37 3.82 11.20
N CYS A 199 10.53 3.81 11.85
CA CYS A 199 10.91 2.74 12.77
C CYS A 199 10.12 2.78 14.09
N ASP A 200 10.29 1.75 14.91
CA ASP A 200 9.62 1.62 16.21
C ASP A 200 9.98 2.76 17.18
N ASN A 201 9.12 2.98 18.19
CA ASN A 201 9.34 3.93 19.29
C ASN A 201 9.55 5.39 18.84
N VAL A 202 8.77 5.83 17.85
CA VAL A 202 8.82 7.19 17.30
C VAL A 202 7.60 8.02 17.73
N TYR A 203 7.84 9.24 18.20
CA TYR A 203 6.81 10.26 18.43
C TYR A 203 6.88 11.31 17.30
N ILE A 204 5.78 11.50 16.56
CA ILE A 204 5.64 12.58 15.58
C ILE A 204 4.75 13.69 16.15
N GLY A 205 5.30 14.91 16.23
CA GLY A 205 4.62 16.09 16.75
C GLY A 205 3.51 16.63 15.84
N MET A 206 2.58 17.38 16.45
CA MET A 206 1.37 17.92 15.81
C MET A 206 1.69 18.65 14.49
N GLY A 207 0.90 18.37 13.45
CA GLY A 207 1.00 19.02 12.14
C GLY A 207 2.29 18.75 11.36
N ALA A 208 3.18 17.87 11.84
CA ALA A 208 4.41 17.55 11.14
C ALA A 208 4.15 16.71 9.88
N VAL A 209 4.91 17.00 8.81
CA VAL A 209 4.85 16.26 7.54
C VAL A 209 6.09 15.39 7.39
N VAL A 210 5.92 14.07 7.48
CA VAL A 210 7.00 13.09 7.36
C VAL A 210 7.24 12.77 5.88
N THR A 211 8.31 13.34 5.32
CA THR A 211 8.65 13.26 3.89
C THR A 211 9.82 12.33 3.55
N LYS A 212 10.43 11.70 4.55
CA LYS A 212 11.56 10.76 4.42
C LYS A 212 11.48 9.72 5.52
N ASP A 213 12.16 8.61 5.31
CA ASP A 213 12.23 7.53 6.30
C ASP A 213 12.83 8.01 7.62
N ILE A 214 12.29 7.48 8.72
CA ILE A 214 12.78 7.69 10.08
C ILE A 214 13.36 6.35 10.53
N SER A 215 14.69 6.28 10.58
CA SER A 215 15.45 5.08 10.93
C SER A 215 15.98 5.06 12.37
N ASN A 216 15.71 6.09 13.15
CA ASN A 216 16.13 6.19 14.55
C ASN A 216 14.91 6.49 15.44
N PRO A 217 14.77 5.83 16.59
CA PRO A 217 13.68 6.11 17.53
C PRO A 217 13.85 7.51 18.15
N GLY A 218 12.77 8.11 18.60
CA GLY A 218 12.78 9.42 19.25
C GLY A 218 11.65 10.35 18.81
N MET A 219 11.81 11.64 19.12
CA MET A 219 10.78 12.66 18.90
C MET A 219 11.12 13.54 17.69
N TYR A 220 10.23 13.53 16.69
CA TYR A 220 10.32 14.33 15.46
C TYR A 220 9.17 15.34 15.44
N TYR A 221 9.48 16.62 15.43
CA TYR A 221 8.47 17.70 15.52
C TYR A 221 8.88 18.89 14.67
N GLY A 222 7.91 19.63 14.11
CA GLY A 222 8.23 20.57 13.04
C GLY A 222 7.09 21.47 12.57
N VAL A 223 6.43 22.18 13.47
CA VAL A 223 5.68 23.42 13.17
C VAL A 223 5.88 24.37 14.35
N PRO A 224 6.29 25.63 14.14
CA PRO A 224 6.05 26.67 15.13
C PRO A 224 4.99 27.65 14.64
N ALA A 225 3.84 27.67 15.31
CA ALA A 225 3.21 28.94 15.59
C ALA A 225 4.23 29.77 16.40
N LYS A 226 4.65 30.92 15.85
CA LYS A 226 5.60 31.83 16.48
C LYS A 226 4.86 33.03 17.08
N TYR A 227 5.42 33.64 18.12
CA TYR A 227 4.86 34.82 18.75
C TYR A 227 4.84 36.04 17.81
N VAL A 228 3.68 36.68 17.69
CA VAL A 228 3.51 37.96 16.99
C VAL A 228 3.56 39.09 18.01
N LYS A 229 4.61 39.92 17.96
CA LYS A 229 4.84 41.04 18.91
C LYS A 229 3.76 42.13 18.87
N SER A 230 3.04 42.25 17.76
CA SER A 230 2.01 43.28 17.55
C SER A 230 0.81 42.66 16.83
N TRP A 231 -0.12 42.12 17.61
CA TRP A 231 -1.44 41.69 17.13
C TRP A 231 -2.46 42.75 17.54
N ASN A 232 -3.26 43.24 16.59
CA ASN A 232 -4.19 44.36 16.79
C ASN A 232 -5.56 43.94 17.37
N GLY A 233 -5.81 42.63 17.51
CA GLY A 233 -7.07 42.07 18.01
C GLY A 233 -8.28 42.26 17.08
N ARG A 234 -8.05 42.56 15.78
CA ARG A 234 -9.13 42.84 14.80
C ARG A 234 -9.03 42.03 13.51
N ASP A 235 -7.86 41.52 13.17
CA ASP A 235 -7.67 40.59 12.06
C ASP A 235 -7.83 39.15 12.60
N PHE A 236 -8.90 38.49 12.14
CA PHE A 236 -9.28 37.10 12.44
C PHE A 236 -9.33 36.29 11.14
#